data_AF-A0A2V7MFR6-F1
#
_entry.id   AF-A0A2V7MFR6-F1
#
_cell.length_a   1.000
_cell.length_b   1.000
_cell.length_c   1.000
_cell.angle_alpha   90.00
_cell.angle_beta   90.00
_cell.angle_gamma   90.00
#
_symmetry.space_group_name_H-M   'P 1'
#
loop_
_entity.id
_entity.type
_entity.pdbx_description
1 polymer ?
#
loop_
_entity_poly.entity_id
_entity_poly.type
_entity_poly.pdbx_seq_one_letter_code
_entity_poly.pdbx_strand_id
1 'polypeptide(L)'
;MGCGTDRTALAPADLPAITADKSGGVISSRDPSGQIATLSTTGSIDLTNPFFQNLGTNGRTCASCHLQSDGMGLSAAAAQAAFAASAGTDPLFAAVDGANCASVTPADGAAGHTLLLNNGLIRVGLTVPAGAEFTIAAVHDPYGCALQGSPAVASVYRRPLPTTNLRFLSAVMFDGRETLQPLNTGTTFMANLRADLAHQAMDATLGHAQAAVSPTTAQLNAIVDFELALFTAQRVDDSAGVLNAQGADGGPEDLVSAPYYPGINDPLGGNPTGAPFNPNAFTIYEPWKTLTSSNPSTAARQAVARGQVVFNTHPLTITGVAGLNDALGVPAIPGNCTTCHDTPNVGNHSLPVPLDIGTSHPAAFESDAQIAAALGQLSVPDFPIFQVTCTSGPLVGTVRYTSDPGRALITGKCADVGRIKGPILRGLASRAPFFHNGAAATISQVVAFYNLRFQMGLSAQETSDLITFLKSL
;
A
#
# COMPACT_ATOMS: atom_id res chain seq x y z
N MET A 1 -13.85 -31.87 -49.40
CA MET A 1 -12.99 -30.69 -49.22
C MET A 1 -13.89 -29.47 -49.09
N GLY A 2 -13.80 -28.77 -47.95
CA GLY A 2 -14.20 -27.37 -47.76
C GLY A 2 -15.68 -27.00 -47.81
N CYS A 3 -16.37 -27.03 -46.66
CA CYS A 3 -17.53 -26.16 -46.40
C CYS A 3 -17.02 -24.98 -45.55
N GLY A 4 -17.13 -23.76 -46.09
CA GLY A 4 -16.78 -22.52 -45.40
C GLY A 4 -18.01 -21.82 -44.86
N THR A 5 -18.04 -21.62 -43.55
CA THR A 5 -18.83 -20.60 -42.86
C THR A 5 -17.87 -19.91 -41.91
N ASP A 6 -17.76 -18.59 -41.93
CA ASP A 6 -17.96 -17.86 -40.68
C ASP A 6 -18.18 -16.35 -40.84
N ARG A 7 -18.86 -15.86 -39.81
CA ARG A 7 -19.57 -14.59 -39.71
C ARG A 7 -18.63 -13.43 -39.47
N THR A 8 -18.98 -12.31 -40.08
CA THR A 8 -18.49 -10.97 -39.76
C THR A 8 -18.78 -10.61 -38.30
N ALA A 9 -17.72 -10.44 -37.51
CA ALA A 9 -17.76 -9.84 -36.18
C ALA A 9 -17.12 -8.44 -36.23
N LEU A 10 -17.86 -7.46 -35.72
CA LEU A 10 -17.38 -6.10 -35.45
C LEU A 10 -16.27 -6.16 -34.39
N ALA A 11 -15.17 -5.47 -34.65
CA ALA A 11 -14.02 -5.38 -33.76
C ALA A 11 -14.42 -4.72 -32.41
N PRO A 12 -14.08 -5.31 -31.25
CA PRO A 12 -14.05 -4.58 -30.00
C PRO A 12 -12.82 -3.67 -29.95
N ALA A 13 -12.98 -2.50 -29.34
CA ALA A 13 -11.93 -1.55 -29.08
C ALA A 13 -10.74 -2.22 -28.36
N ASP A 14 -9.53 -1.82 -28.76
CA ASP A 14 -8.26 -2.33 -28.26
C ASP A 14 -8.24 -2.37 -26.72
N LEU A 15 -8.06 -3.57 -26.17
CA LEU A 15 -7.51 -3.74 -24.83
C LEU A 15 -6.13 -3.07 -24.80
N PRO A 16 -5.73 -2.39 -23.70
CA PRO A 16 -4.36 -1.89 -23.59
C PRO A 16 -3.40 -3.07 -23.76
N ALA A 17 -2.55 -3.00 -24.78
CA ALA A 17 -1.56 -4.03 -25.05
C ALA A 17 -0.69 -4.24 -23.79
N ILE A 18 -0.54 -5.49 -23.35
CA ILE A 18 0.55 -5.90 -22.48
C ILE A 18 1.82 -5.61 -23.27
N THR A 19 2.46 -4.47 -23.01
CA THR A 19 3.76 -4.14 -23.61
C THR A 19 4.79 -5.09 -23.04
N ALA A 20 5.05 -6.18 -23.76
CA ALA A 20 6.31 -6.88 -23.65
C ALA A 20 7.41 -5.93 -24.14
N ASP A 21 8.49 -5.77 -23.39
CA ASP A 21 9.72 -5.32 -24.00
C ASP A 21 10.94 -6.13 -23.54
N LYS A 22 11.63 -6.69 -24.54
CA LYS A 22 13.01 -7.13 -24.50
C LYS A 22 13.90 -6.00 -25.04
N SER A 23 14.14 -4.95 -24.26
CA SER A 23 15.07 -3.88 -24.67
C SER A 23 16.03 -3.37 -23.59
N GLY A 24 15.99 -3.89 -22.36
CA GLY A 24 16.93 -3.46 -21.33
C GLY A 24 16.67 -2.04 -20.79
N GLY A 25 15.43 -1.54 -20.86
CA GLY A 25 15.03 -0.20 -20.43
C GLY A 25 13.78 -0.19 -19.53
N VAL A 26 13.64 0.88 -18.75
CA VAL A 26 12.53 1.19 -17.83
C VAL A 26 11.16 0.93 -18.47
N ILE A 27 10.33 0.06 -17.86
CA ILE A 27 8.94 -0.16 -18.30
C ILE A 27 8.09 0.99 -17.78
N SER A 28 7.30 1.62 -18.65
CA SER A 28 6.43 2.73 -18.29
C SER A 28 4.97 2.44 -18.61
N SER A 29 4.06 3.00 -17.83
CA SER A 29 2.63 2.87 -18.02
C SER A 29 1.94 4.17 -17.67
N ARG A 30 0.84 4.47 -18.36
CA ARG A 30 0.02 5.66 -18.05
C ARG A 30 -0.71 5.45 -16.73
N ASP A 31 -0.72 6.48 -15.90
CA ASP A 31 -1.55 6.60 -14.71
C ASP A 31 -2.31 7.95 -14.74
N PRO A 32 -3.24 8.21 -13.80
CA PRO A 32 -4.04 9.45 -13.81
C PRO A 32 -3.26 10.76 -13.65
N SER A 33 -1.97 10.72 -13.34
CA SER A 33 -1.09 11.88 -13.18
C SER A 33 0.02 11.99 -14.23
N GLY A 34 0.21 10.95 -15.06
CA GLY A 34 1.20 10.95 -16.12
C GLY A 34 1.66 9.55 -16.46
N GLN A 35 2.92 9.23 -16.17
CA GLN A 35 3.48 7.91 -16.39
C GLN A 35 4.32 7.43 -15.19
N ILE A 36 3.92 6.29 -14.63
CA ILE A 36 4.70 5.51 -13.70
C ILE A 36 5.72 4.68 -14.46
N ALA A 37 6.85 4.39 -13.80
CA ALA A 37 7.82 3.50 -14.40
C ALA A 37 8.51 2.58 -13.39
N THR A 38 8.83 1.38 -13.85
CA THR A 38 9.51 0.34 -13.10
C THR A 38 10.85 0.00 -13.77
N LEU A 39 11.91 0.07 -12.98
CA LEU A 39 13.27 -0.29 -13.35
C LEU A 39 13.64 -1.61 -12.64
N SER A 40 14.28 -2.52 -13.37
CA SER A 40 14.90 -3.72 -12.79
C SER A 40 16.42 -3.59 -12.80
N THR A 41 17.08 -3.85 -11.67
CA THR A 41 18.56 -3.88 -11.60
C THR A 41 19.17 -5.06 -12.36
N THR A 42 18.36 -6.01 -12.85
CA THR A 42 18.80 -7.09 -13.74
C THR A 42 18.76 -6.70 -15.23
N GLY A 43 18.38 -5.47 -15.55
CA GLY A 43 18.31 -4.92 -16.90
C GLY A 43 16.93 -5.03 -17.55
N SER A 44 16.17 -6.10 -17.29
CA SER A 44 14.80 -6.27 -17.78
C SER A 44 13.92 -7.02 -16.77
N ILE A 45 12.59 -6.90 -16.93
CA ILE A 45 11.63 -7.72 -16.19
C ILE A 45 11.57 -9.11 -16.84
N ASP A 46 12.01 -10.14 -16.11
CA ASP A 46 11.95 -11.53 -16.56
C ASP A 46 10.55 -12.12 -16.36
N LEU A 47 9.74 -12.11 -17.44
CA LEU A 47 8.39 -12.68 -17.43
C LEU A 47 8.37 -14.22 -17.36
N THR A 48 9.53 -14.89 -17.39
CA THR A 48 9.63 -16.35 -17.17
C THR A 48 9.84 -16.72 -15.71
N ASN A 49 10.10 -15.73 -14.84
CA ASN A 49 10.29 -15.91 -13.40
C ASN A 49 9.06 -16.60 -12.75
N PRO A 50 9.24 -17.44 -11.70
CA PRO A 50 8.13 -18.06 -10.98
C PRO A 50 7.05 -17.11 -10.46
N PHE A 51 7.36 -15.82 -10.29
CA PHE A 51 6.40 -14.75 -10.01
C PHE A 51 5.23 -14.71 -11.00
N PHE A 52 5.49 -15.00 -12.27
CA PHE A 52 4.50 -14.97 -13.36
C PHE A 52 3.91 -16.35 -13.65
N GLN A 53 4.34 -17.39 -12.95
CA GLN A 53 3.88 -18.76 -13.18
C GLN A 53 2.68 -19.08 -12.29
N ASN A 54 1.76 -19.89 -12.81
CA ASN A 54 0.71 -20.47 -11.99
C ASN A 54 1.32 -21.60 -11.15
N LEU A 55 1.64 -21.27 -9.90
CA LEU A 55 2.15 -22.21 -8.90
C LEU A 55 1.02 -22.83 -8.05
N GLY A 56 -0.23 -22.40 -8.30
CA GLY A 56 -1.41 -22.78 -7.56
C GLY A 56 -2.37 -23.68 -8.33
N THR A 57 -3.60 -23.76 -7.84
CA THR A 57 -4.67 -24.59 -8.43
C THR A 57 -5.81 -23.78 -9.03
N ASN A 58 -5.90 -22.48 -8.73
CA ASN A 58 -7.00 -21.61 -9.18
C ASN A 58 -6.63 -20.68 -10.35
N GLY A 59 -5.45 -20.87 -10.96
CA GLY A 59 -4.98 -20.08 -12.10
C GLY A 59 -4.31 -18.75 -11.74
N ARG A 60 -4.32 -18.35 -10.46
CA ARG A 60 -3.71 -17.10 -10.02
C ARG A 60 -2.19 -17.16 -10.07
N THR A 61 -1.58 -16.05 -10.47
CA THR A 61 -0.14 -15.78 -10.34
C THR A 61 0.06 -14.54 -9.50
N CYS A 62 1.29 -14.23 -9.07
CA CYS A 62 1.55 -12.97 -8.36
C CYS A 62 1.15 -11.76 -9.24
N ALA A 63 1.36 -11.87 -10.55
CA ALA A 63 0.99 -10.82 -11.51
C ALA A 63 -0.51 -10.56 -11.64
N SER A 64 -1.39 -11.44 -11.15
CA SER A 64 -2.84 -11.15 -11.11
C SER A 64 -3.18 -9.98 -10.17
N CYS A 65 -2.39 -9.75 -9.12
CA CYS A 65 -2.59 -8.68 -8.14
C CYS A 65 -1.46 -7.65 -8.10
N HIS A 66 -0.34 -7.91 -8.77
CA HIS A 66 0.86 -7.06 -8.79
C HIS A 66 1.17 -6.64 -10.23
N LEU A 67 0.28 -5.83 -10.78
CA LEU A 67 0.31 -5.38 -12.16
C LEU A 67 1.40 -4.33 -12.37
N GLN A 68 2.23 -4.53 -13.40
CA GLN A 68 3.27 -3.58 -13.77
C GLN A 68 2.69 -2.20 -14.11
N SER A 69 1.51 -2.16 -14.75
CA SER A 69 0.80 -0.93 -15.11
C SER A 69 0.42 -0.08 -13.91
N ASP A 70 0.23 -0.73 -12.76
CA ASP A 70 -0.25 -0.12 -11.53
C ASP A 70 0.90 0.04 -10.53
N GLY A 71 2.15 -0.02 -11.02
CA GLY A 71 3.35 0.12 -10.21
C GLY A 71 3.63 -1.10 -9.34
N MET A 72 3.44 -2.31 -9.89
CA MET A 72 3.52 -3.59 -9.18
C MET A 72 2.47 -3.77 -8.07
N GLY A 73 1.36 -3.03 -8.14
CA GLY A 73 0.20 -3.15 -7.26
C GLY A 73 -1.08 -3.49 -8.04
N LEU A 74 -2.23 -3.19 -7.45
CA LEU A 74 -3.54 -3.36 -8.07
C LEU A 74 -4.37 -2.11 -7.82
N SER A 75 -4.88 -1.46 -8.86
CA SER A 75 -5.87 -0.38 -8.77
C SER A 75 -7.30 -0.91 -8.90
N ALA A 76 -8.28 -0.15 -8.42
CA ALA A 76 -9.70 -0.48 -8.66
C ALA A 76 -10.04 -0.43 -10.16
N ALA A 77 -9.43 0.48 -10.91
CA ALA A 77 -9.63 0.59 -12.36
C ALA A 77 -9.14 -0.66 -13.10
N ALA A 78 -7.99 -1.22 -12.72
CA ALA A 78 -7.49 -2.46 -13.29
C ALA A 78 -8.38 -3.66 -12.92
N ALA A 79 -8.88 -3.74 -11.70
CA ALA A 79 -9.86 -4.75 -11.32
C ALA A 79 -11.14 -4.65 -12.16
N GLN A 80 -11.68 -3.44 -12.37
CA GLN A 80 -12.85 -3.23 -13.23
C GLN A 80 -12.59 -3.65 -14.68
N ALA A 81 -11.42 -3.31 -15.22
CA ALA A 81 -11.02 -3.69 -16.57
C ALA A 81 -10.90 -5.21 -16.72
N ALA A 82 -10.26 -5.89 -15.76
CA ALA A 82 -10.18 -7.35 -15.73
C ALA A 82 -11.58 -7.99 -15.68
N PHE A 83 -12.46 -7.49 -14.81
CA PHE A 83 -13.83 -8.00 -14.69
C PHE A 83 -14.62 -7.84 -15.99
N ALA A 84 -14.54 -6.67 -16.62
CA ALA A 84 -15.22 -6.38 -17.87
C ALA A 84 -14.71 -7.27 -19.02
N ALA A 85 -13.39 -7.49 -19.09
CA ALA A 85 -12.77 -8.33 -20.12
C ALA A 85 -13.07 -9.82 -19.93
N SER A 86 -13.15 -10.30 -18.70
CA SER A 86 -13.33 -11.72 -18.38
C SER A 86 -14.75 -12.12 -17.99
N ALA A 87 -15.68 -11.16 -17.88
CA ALA A 87 -16.98 -11.34 -17.22
C ALA A 87 -16.85 -12.02 -15.84
N GLY A 88 -15.85 -11.60 -15.04
CA GLY A 88 -15.58 -12.16 -13.71
C GLY A 88 -14.89 -13.52 -13.66
N THR A 89 -14.46 -14.08 -14.81
CA THR A 89 -13.73 -15.36 -14.85
C THR A 89 -12.20 -15.27 -14.66
N ASP A 90 -11.62 -14.07 -14.61
CA ASP A 90 -10.20 -13.87 -14.31
C ASP A 90 -9.88 -14.44 -12.91
N PRO A 91 -8.73 -15.14 -12.70
CA PRO A 91 -8.33 -15.66 -11.40
C PRO A 91 -8.31 -14.62 -10.26
N LEU A 92 -8.21 -13.33 -10.58
CA LEU A 92 -8.35 -12.22 -9.61
C LEU A 92 -9.71 -12.25 -8.87
N PHE A 93 -10.77 -12.81 -9.46
CA PHE A 93 -12.11 -12.88 -8.87
C PHE A 93 -12.40 -14.21 -8.17
N ALA A 94 -11.41 -15.06 -7.95
CA ALA A 94 -11.60 -16.30 -7.20
C ALA A 94 -12.21 -16.03 -5.80
N ALA A 95 -13.21 -16.82 -5.41
CA ALA A 95 -13.98 -16.62 -4.18
C ALA A 95 -13.15 -16.73 -2.88
N VAL A 96 -11.94 -17.30 -2.95
CA VAL A 96 -11.04 -17.42 -1.79
C VAL A 96 -10.74 -16.05 -1.17
N ASP A 97 -10.51 -15.02 -1.99
CA ASP A 97 -10.11 -13.69 -1.53
C ASP A 97 -10.49 -12.52 -2.48
N GLY A 98 -10.81 -12.81 -3.74
CA GLY A 98 -11.20 -11.82 -4.75
C GLY A 98 -12.67 -11.44 -4.69
N ALA A 99 -13.39 -11.96 -3.70
CA ALA A 99 -14.82 -11.74 -3.48
C ALA A 99 -15.07 -11.14 -2.10
N ASN A 100 -16.22 -10.48 -1.96
CA ASN A 100 -16.72 -9.97 -0.69
C ASN A 100 -16.89 -11.10 0.34
N CYS A 101 -17.15 -12.33 -0.11
CA CYS A 101 -17.21 -13.49 0.77
C CYS A 101 -16.91 -14.80 0.04
N ALA A 102 -16.58 -15.86 0.78
CA ALA A 102 -16.30 -17.20 0.25
C ALA A 102 -17.53 -17.86 -0.38
N SER A 103 -18.73 -17.39 -0.01
CA SER A 103 -20.01 -17.88 -0.51
C SER A 103 -20.39 -17.29 -1.87
N VAL A 104 -19.64 -16.31 -2.38
CA VAL A 104 -19.91 -15.68 -3.67
C VAL A 104 -19.73 -16.69 -4.79
N THR A 105 -20.68 -16.69 -5.71
CA THR A 105 -20.76 -17.57 -6.88
C THR A 105 -20.74 -16.74 -8.17
N PRO A 106 -20.50 -17.37 -9.33
CA PRO A 106 -20.59 -16.67 -10.61
C PRO A 106 -21.94 -15.98 -10.87
N ALA A 107 -23.03 -16.46 -10.25
CA ALA A 107 -24.36 -15.88 -10.41
C ALA A 107 -24.51 -14.50 -9.75
N ASP A 108 -23.69 -14.20 -8.74
CA ASP A 108 -23.70 -12.91 -8.04
C ASP A 108 -23.07 -11.79 -8.89
N GLY A 109 -22.27 -12.15 -9.89
CA GLY A 109 -21.61 -11.22 -10.80
C GLY A 109 -20.84 -10.13 -10.04
N ALA A 110 -20.87 -8.89 -10.57
CA ALA A 110 -20.13 -7.77 -9.97
C ALA A 110 -20.55 -7.45 -8.52
N ALA A 111 -21.78 -7.78 -8.11
CA ALA A 111 -22.26 -7.53 -6.75
C ALA A 111 -21.52 -8.36 -5.70
N GLY A 112 -20.98 -9.53 -6.08
CA GLY A 112 -20.13 -10.36 -5.23
C GLY A 112 -18.70 -9.83 -5.04
N HIS A 113 -18.29 -8.82 -5.82
CA HIS A 113 -16.90 -8.35 -5.88
C HIS A 113 -16.76 -6.84 -5.65
N THR A 114 -17.73 -6.19 -5.02
CA THR A 114 -17.77 -4.72 -4.92
C THR A 114 -16.55 -4.12 -4.23
N LEU A 115 -15.98 -4.77 -3.20
CA LEU A 115 -14.79 -4.27 -2.52
C LEU A 115 -13.54 -4.33 -3.41
N LEU A 116 -13.43 -5.37 -4.24
CA LEU A 116 -12.35 -5.48 -5.20
C LEU A 116 -12.52 -4.49 -6.36
N LEU A 117 -13.73 -4.43 -6.94
CA LEU A 117 -14.03 -3.59 -8.10
C LEU A 117 -14.01 -2.10 -7.78
N ASN A 118 -14.47 -1.69 -6.60
CA ASN A 118 -14.57 -0.27 -6.27
C ASN A 118 -13.36 0.23 -5.48
N ASN A 119 -12.67 -0.66 -4.77
CA ASN A 119 -11.61 -0.27 -3.83
C ASN A 119 -10.30 -1.02 -4.01
N GLY A 120 -10.19 -2.00 -4.92
CA GLY A 120 -8.98 -2.79 -5.13
C GLY A 120 -8.62 -3.66 -3.92
N LEU A 121 -9.61 -4.05 -3.13
CA LEU A 121 -9.40 -4.80 -1.88
C LEU A 121 -9.58 -6.29 -2.09
N ILE A 122 -8.63 -7.06 -1.56
CA ILE A 122 -8.77 -8.50 -1.38
C ILE A 122 -9.16 -8.80 0.07
N ARG A 123 -9.94 -9.86 0.24
CA ARG A 123 -10.29 -10.38 1.56
C ARG A 123 -9.13 -11.21 2.10
N VAL A 124 -8.74 -10.92 3.33
CA VAL A 124 -7.71 -11.66 4.08
C VAL A 124 -8.37 -12.26 5.32
N GLY A 125 -8.43 -13.59 5.39
CA GLY A 125 -8.90 -14.31 6.56
C GLY A 125 -7.77 -14.48 7.57
N LEU A 126 -7.91 -13.92 8.76
CA LEU A 126 -6.92 -14.02 9.83
C LEU A 126 -7.51 -14.69 11.07
N THR A 127 -6.90 -15.78 11.50
CA THR A 127 -7.29 -16.48 12.72
C THR A 127 -6.97 -15.63 13.94
N VAL A 128 -7.94 -15.45 14.84
CA VAL A 128 -7.71 -14.80 16.14
C VAL A 128 -6.70 -15.63 16.94
N PRO A 129 -5.58 -15.05 17.41
CA PRO A 129 -4.56 -15.80 18.12
C PRO A 129 -5.10 -16.49 19.38
N ALA A 130 -4.63 -17.71 19.62
CA ALA A 130 -4.90 -18.38 20.88
C ALA A 130 -4.30 -17.57 22.05
N GLY A 131 -5.08 -17.37 23.11
CA GLY A 131 -4.63 -16.59 24.26
C GLY A 131 -4.54 -15.08 24.02
N ALA A 132 -5.19 -14.56 22.97
CA ALA A 132 -5.31 -13.12 22.75
C ALA A 132 -5.83 -12.40 24.01
N GLU A 133 -5.33 -11.19 24.25
CA GLU A 133 -5.74 -10.30 25.33
C GLU A 133 -7.17 -9.77 25.15
N PHE A 134 -7.84 -10.13 24.05
CA PHE A 134 -9.16 -9.64 23.68
C PHE A 134 -10.08 -10.75 23.19
N THR A 135 -11.39 -10.47 23.27
CA THR A 135 -12.42 -11.14 22.49
C THR A 135 -12.87 -10.25 21.34
N ILE A 136 -13.39 -10.87 20.27
CA ILE A 136 -13.86 -10.17 19.08
C ILE A 136 -15.28 -10.62 18.73
N ALA A 137 -16.13 -9.67 18.36
CA ALA A 137 -17.49 -9.91 17.86
C ALA A 137 -17.76 -9.05 16.62
N ALA A 138 -18.51 -9.57 15.66
CA ALA A 138 -18.97 -8.79 14.51
C ALA A 138 -20.25 -8.04 14.91
N VAL A 139 -20.22 -6.71 14.84
CA VAL A 139 -21.39 -5.86 15.13
C VAL A 139 -22.03 -5.30 13.86
N HIS A 140 -21.33 -5.41 12.73
CA HIS A 140 -21.83 -5.19 11.38
C HIS A 140 -21.17 -6.21 10.46
N ASP A 141 -21.96 -6.96 9.70
CA ASP A 141 -21.46 -8.02 8.80
C ASP A 141 -22.24 -7.98 7.47
N PRO A 142 -21.93 -7.03 6.58
CA PRO A 142 -22.70 -6.81 5.35
C PRO A 142 -22.60 -7.98 4.36
N TYR A 143 -21.62 -8.88 4.53
CA TYR A 143 -21.34 -9.98 3.59
C TYR A 143 -21.54 -11.38 4.19
N GLY A 144 -21.88 -11.48 5.49
CA GLY A 144 -22.18 -12.74 6.18
C GLY A 144 -20.95 -13.61 6.50
N CYS A 145 -19.76 -13.02 6.54
CA CYS A 145 -18.53 -13.76 6.88
C CYS A 145 -17.48 -12.92 7.59
N ALA A 146 -17.90 -11.92 8.35
CA ALA A 146 -17.01 -11.13 9.19
C ALA A 146 -16.17 -12.01 10.13
N LEU A 147 -16.82 -12.97 10.82
CA LEU A 147 -16.18 -13.95 11.69
C LEU A 147 -16.71 -15.35 11.39
N GLN A 148 -15.82 -16.30 11.10
CA GLN A 148 -16.19 -17.69 10.81
C GLN A 148 -15.32 -18.69 11.56
N GLY A 149 -15.86 -19.88 11.83
CA GLY A 149 -15.11 -20.99 12.40
C GLY A 149 -14.80 -20.90 13.90
N SER A 150 -14.08 -21.92 14.39
CA SER A 150 -13.58 -22.02 15.77
C SER A 150 -12.21 -22.72 15.74
N PRO A 151 -11.09 -22.01 15.99
CA PRO A 151 -10.98 -20.60 16.37
C PRO A 151 -11.55 -19.65 15.31
N ALA A 152 -12.01 -18.47 15.75
CA ALA A 152 -12.62 -17.49 14.86
C ALA A 152 -11.59 -16.95 13.86
N VAL A 153 -11.99 -16.88 12.59
CA VAL A 153 -11.25 -16.26 11.49
C VAL A 153 -11.95 -14.96 11.11
N ALA A 154 -11.26 -13.84 11.23
CA ALA A 154 -11.75 -12.52 10.86
C ALA A 154 -11.47 -12.24 9.37
N SER A 155 -12.51 -11.86 8.63
CA SER A 155 -12.38 -11.37 7.25
C SER A 155 -12.11 -9.87 7.26
N VAL A 156 -10.86 -9.47 7.02
CA VAL A 156 -10.46 -8.07 6.82
C VAL A 156 -10.18 -7.81 5.35
N TYR A 157 -10.31 -6.57 4.89
CA TYR A 157 -10.20 -6.23 3.46
C TYR A 157 -9.07 -5.25 3.26
N ARG A 158 -8.05 -5.67 2.50
CA ARG A 158 -6.80 -4.94 2.36
C ARG A 158 -6.39 -4.82 0.91
N ARG A 159 -5.76 -3.71 0.58
CA ARG A 159 -5.08 -3.49 -0.70
C ARG A 159 -3.90 -4.45 -0.82
N PRO A 160 -3.65 -5.02 -2.01
CA PRO A 160 -2.33 -5.58 -2.31
C PRO A 160 -1.26 -4.48 -2.17
N LEU A 161 -0.20 -4.76 -1.40
CA LEU A 161 0.97 -3.87 -1.35
C LEU A 161 1.80 -4.04 -2.62
N PRO A 162 2.42 -2.98 -3.15
CA PRO A 162 3.26 -3.12 -4.34
C PRO A 162 4.46 -4.03 -4.12
N THR A 163 4.74 -4.88 -5.11
CA THR A 163 5.93 -5.73 -5.15
C THR A 163 7.07 -5.01 -5.85
N THR A 164 7.53 -3.92 -5.24
CA THR A 164 8.62 -3.07 -5.75
C THR A 164 9.13 -2.22 -4.59
N ASN A 165 10.35 -1.67 -4.72
CA ASN A 165 10.98 -0.85 -3.68
C ASN A 165 11.16 -1.61 -2.34
N LEU A 166 11.14 -2.95 -2.35
CA LEU A 166 11.04 -3.77 -1.14
C LEU A 166 12.28 -3.70 -0.25
N ARG A 167 13.44 -3.31 -0.78
CA ARG A 167 14.66 -3.08 0.01
C ARG A 167 14.55 -1.99 1.07
N PHE A 168 13.50 -1.16 0.99
CA PHE A 168 13.24 -0.07 1.93
C PHE A 168 12.21 -0.44 3.00
N LEU A 169 11.76 -1.70 3.05
CA LEU A 169 10.77 -2.13 4.04
C LEU A 169 11.35 -2.15 5.45
N SER A 170 10.47 -1.84 6.40
CA SER A 170 10.69 -2.01 7.83
C SER A 170 9.77 -3.09 8.43
N ALA A 171 8.76 -3.53 7.69
CA ALA A 171 7.91 -4.69 7.97
C ALA A 171 7.27 -5.20 6.66
N VAL A 172 7.03 -6.51 6.57
CA VAL A 172 6.34 -7.17 5.45
C VAL A 172 4.85 -7.33 5.78
N MET A 173 3.99 -6.91 4.84
CA MET A 173 2.52 -6.76 4.98
C MET A 173 2.06 -5.62 5.90
N PHE A 174 0.81 -5.17 5.74
CA PHE A 174 0.24 -4.05 6.51
C PHE A 174 0.27 -4.27 8.03
N ASP A 175 0.00 -5.49 8.49
CA ASP A 175 -0.03 -5.89 9.89
C ASP A 175 1.28 -6.51 10.40
N GLY A 176 2.29 -6.61 9.52
CA GLY A 176 3.57 -7.23 9.85
C GLY A 176 3.53 -8.76 9.93
N ARG A 177 2.45 -9.43 9.49
CA ARG A 177 2.27 -10.89 9.66
C ARG A 177 3.36 -11.74 9.00
N GLU A 178 4.04 -11.17 8.01
CA GLU A 178 5.13 -11.82 7.28
C GLU A 178 6.52 -11.35 7.74
N THR A 179 6.58 -10.56 8.83
CA THR A 179 7.83 -10.12 9.45
C THR A 179 8.21 -11.12 10.53
N LEU A 180 8.74 -12.26 10.12
CA LEU A 180 9.11 -13.35 11.04
C LEU A 180 10.45 -13.06 11.74
N GLN A 181 11.31 -12.31 11.07
CA GLN A 181 12.59 -11.85 11.60
C GLN A 181 12.58 -10.32 11.76
N PRO A 182 13.24 -9.77 12.79
CA PRO A 182 13.23 -8.34 13.01
C PRO A 182 13.99 -7.60 11.90
N LEU A 183 13.35 -6.61 11.28
CA LEU A 183 13.93 -5.76 10.23
C LEU A 183 14.49 -4.44 10.78
N ASN A 184 14.89 -4.42 12.06
CA ASN A 184 15.32 -3.21 12.78
C ASN A 184 16.84 -3.13 13.00
N THR A 185 17.63 -4.07 12.46
CA THR A 185 19.07 -4.16 12.71
C THR A 185 19.84 -4.25 11.40
N GLY A 186 20.74 -3.28 11.15
CA GLY A 186 21.44 -3.15 9.85
C GLY A 186 22.27 -4.36 9.43
N THR A 187 22.95 -5.04 10.37
CA THR A 187 23.82 -6.20 10.06
C THR A 187 23.06 -7.46 9.65
N THR A 188 21.81 -7.62 10.11
CA THR A 188 20.96 -8.77 9.77
C THR A 188 19.87 -8.41 8.77
N PHE A 189 19.67 -7.13 8.47
CA PHE A 189 18.53 -6.60 7.74
C PHE A 189 18.24 -7.35 6.43
N MET A 190 19.22 -7.43 5.52
CA MET A 190 18.99 -8.05 4.21
C MET A 190 18.74 -9.56 4.30
N ALA A 191 19.39 -10.27 5.23
CA ALA A 191 19.14 -11.69 5.42
C ALA A 191 17.73 -11.93 5.96
N ASN A 192 17.32 -11.13 6.95
CA ASN A 192 15.99 -11.19 7.54
C ASN A 192 14.90 -10.82 6.53
N LEU A 193 15.08 -9.74 5.77
CA LEU A 193 14.15 -9.31 4.73
C LEU A 193 13.94 -10.39 3.68
N ARG A 194 15.01 -11.06 3.23
CA ARG A 194 14.90 -12.16 2.26
C ARG A 194 14.14 -13.36 2.83
N ALA A 195 14.38 -13.71 4.09
CA ALA A 195 13.64 -14.80 4.74
C ALA A 195 12.14 -14.47 4.88
N ASP A 196 11.82 -13.24 5.28
CA ASP A 196 10.46 -12.74 5.43
C ASP A 196 9.72 -12.68 4.08
N LEU A 197 10.36 -12.16 3.02
CA LEU A 197 9.77 -12.15 1.67
C LEU A 197 9.61 -13.56 1.09
N ALA A 198 10.55 -14.47 1.35
CA ALA A 198 10.39 -15.87 0.92
C ALA A 198 9.22 -16.55 1.61
N HIS A 199 9.01 -16.27 2.90
CA HIS A 199 7.83 -16.75 3.62
C HIS A 199 6.55 -16.13 3.06
N GLN A 200 6.55 -14.83 2.79
CA GLN A 200 5.39 -14.15 2.21
C GLN A 200 5.00 -14.69 0.83
N ALA A 201 5.98 -14.94 -0.05
CA ALA A 201 5.74 -15.51 -1.37
C ALA A 201 5.19 -16.95 -1.27
N MET A 202 5.68 -17.73 -0.30
CA MET A 202 5.15 -19.06 0.00
C MET A 202 3.70 -18.99 0.49
N ASP A 203 3.41 -18.16 1.50
CA ASP A 203 2.07 -18.04 2.09
C ASP A 203 1.06 -17.51 1.06
N ALA A 204 1.45 -16.51 0.26
CA ALA A 204 0.63 -16.02 -0.84
C ALA A 204 0.32 -17.11 -1.89
N THR A 205 1.28 -17.99 -2.19
CA THR A 205 1.06 -19.09 -3.14
C THR A 205 0.12 -20.15 -2.55
N LEU A 206 0.29 -20.51 -1.29
CA LEU A 206 -0.55 -21.50 -0.60
C LEU A 206 -1.98 -20.97 -0.35
N GLY A 207 -2.11 -19.72 0.09
CA GLY A 207 -3.37 -19.07 0.42
C GLY A 207 -4.11 -18.56 -0.82
N HIS A 208 -3.54 -17.56 -1.50
CA HIS A 208 -4.22 -16.85 -2.59
C HIS A 208 -4.32 -17.67 -3.88
N ALA A 209 -3.25 -18.40 -4.25
CA ALA A 209 -3.27 -19.27 -5.41
C ALA A 209 -3.77 -20.70 -5.09
N GLN A 210 -4.06 -20.99 -3.81
CA GLN A 210 -4.55 -22.27 -3.33
C GLN A 210 -3.65 -23.45 -3.73
N ALA A 211 -2.33 -23.25 -3.71
CA ALA A 211 -1.38 -24.30 -4.05
C ALA A 211 -1.49 -25.48 -3.08
N ALA A 212 -1.49 -26.70 -3.61
CA ALA A 212 -1.53 -27.91 -2.79
C ALA A 212 -0.18 -28.22 -2.11
N VAL A 213 0.91 -27.70 -2.66
CA VAL A 213 2.29 -27.89 -2.18
C VAL A 213 3.00 -26.56 -2.19
N SER A 214 3.85 -26.33 -1.20
CA SER A 214 4.70 -25.15 -1.12
C SER A 214 5.66 -25.06 -2.32
N PRO A 215 5.91 -23.86 -2.88
CA PRO A 215 6.96 -23.66 -3.88
C PRO A 215 8.32 -24.13 -3.37
N THR A 216 9.17 -24.59 -4.30
CA THR A 216 10.54 -24.99 -3.94
C THR A 216 11.37 -23.79 -3.47
N THR A 217 12.38 -24.03 -2.65
CA THR A 217 13.33 -22.97 -2.22
C THR A 217 13.94 -22.21 -3.40
N ALA A 218 14.21 -22.91 -4.52
CA ALA A 218 14.73 -22.27 -5.72
C ALA A 218 13.71 -21.29 -6.35
N GLN A 219 12.43 -21.66 -6.39
CA GLN A 219 11.36 -20.77 -6.87
C GLN A 219 11.17 -19.56 -5.95
N LEU A 220 11.14 -19.77 -4.63
CA LEU A 220 11.02 -18.68 -3.66
C LEU A 220 12.20 -17.71 -3.75
N ASN A 221 13.44 -18.21 -3.85
CA ASN A 221 14.61 -17.36 -4.04
C ASN A 221 14.53 -16.57 -5.35
N ALA A 222 14.10 -17.21 -6.45
CA ALA A 222 13.94 -16.53 -7.74
C ALA A 222 12.86 -15.44 -7.69
N ILE A 223 11.75 -15.66 -6.96
CA ILE A 223 10.74 -14.63 -6.71
C ILE A 223 11.38 -13.48 -5.92
N VAL A 224 11.96 -13.75 -4.76
CA VAL A 224 12.55 -12.70 -3.90
C VAL A 224 13.65 -11.90 -4.62
N ASP A 225 14.49 -12.56 -5.43
CA ASP A 225 15.51 -11.88 -6.26
C ASP A 225 14.87 -10.95 -7.29
N PHE A 226 13.79 -11.40 -7.93
CA PHE A 226 13.02 -10.58 -8.85
C PHE A 226 12.44 -9.36 -8.13
N GLU A 227 11.73 -9.56 -7.02
CA GLU A 227 11.04 -8.48 -6.30
C GLU A 227 12.00 -7.43 -5.73
N LEU A 228 13.15 -7.86 -5.20
CA LEU A 228 14.19 -6.96 -4.67
C LEU A 228 14.96 -6.19 -5.75
N ALA A 229 14.89 -6.64 -7.01
CA ALA A 229 15.50 -5.95 -8.14
C ALA A 229 14.62 -4.79 -8.67
N LEU A 230 13.35 -4.69 -8.25
CA LEU A 230 12.39 -3.73 -8.80
C LEU A 230 12.38 -2.40 -8.03
N PHE A 231 12.41 -1.32 -8.80
CA PHE A 231 12.28 0.06 -8.34
C PHE A 231 11.24 0.78 -9.15
N THR A 232 10.24 1.36 -8.48
CA THR A 232 9.11 2.00 -9.14
C THR A 232 8.87 3.38 -8.57
N ALA A 233 8.66 4.36 -9.45
CA ALA A 233 8.30 5.73 -9.07
C ALA A 233 7.56 6.42 -10.22
N GLN A 234 6.87 7.53 -9.92
CA GLN A 234 6.39 8.40 -10.98
C GLN A 234 7.57 8.92 -11.80
N ARG A 235 7.51 8.80 -13.13
CA ARG A 235 8.61 9.21 -14.03
C ARG A 235 8.27 10.44 -14.84
N VAL A 236 7.02 10.57 -15.24
CA VAL A 236 6.50 11.75 -15.96
C VAL A 236 5.23 12.21 -15.27
N ASP A 237 5.14 13.50 -14.99
CA ASP A 237 3.89 14.16 -14.60
C ASP A 237 3.32 14.90 -15.83
N ASP A 238 1.99 14.87 -16.00
CA ASP A 238 1.33 15.48 -17.17
C ASP A 238 1.58 16.99 -17.28
N SER A 239 1.85 17.68 -16.17
CA SER A 239 2.12 19.12 -16.13
C SER A 239 3.61 19.45 -16.00
N ALA A 240 4.33 18.78 -15.12
CA ALA A 240 5.76 19.01 -14.85
C ALA A 240 6.70 18.29 -15.86
N GLY A 241 6.15 17.39 -16.68
CA GLY A 241 6.90 16.60 -17.64
C GLY A 241 7.81 15.57 -16.95
N VAL A 242 8.96 15.29 -17.56
CA VAL A 242 9.95 14.35 -17.03
C VAL A 242 10.46 14.80 -15.65
N LEU A 243 10.36 13.91 -14.66
CA LEU A 243 10.56 14.23 -13.25
C LEU A 243 12.02 14.25 -12.79
N ASN A 244 12.95 13.72 -13.59
CA ASN A 244 14.39 13.88 -13.38
C ASN A 244 15.03 14.90 -14.35
N ALA A 245 14.25 15.85 -14.85
CA ALA A 245 14.75 16.91 -15.71
C ALA A 245 15.30 18.10 -14.90
N GLN A 246 16.26 18.83 -15.49
CA GLN A 246 16.79 20.07 -14.92
C GLN A 246 17.35 19.91 -13.50
N GLY A 247 18.04 18.78 -13.28
CA GLY A 247 18.77 18.48 -12.06
C GLY A 247 17.96 17.81 -10.96
N ALA A 248 16.64 17.67 -11.10
CA ALA A 248 15.83 16.89 -10.16
C ALA A 248 16.11 15.38 -10.26
N ASP A 249 15.80 14.66 -9.20
CA ASP A 249 16.07 13.22 -9.01
C ASP A 249 14.75 12.42 -8.84
N GLY A 250 13.70 12.84 -9.55
CA GLY A 250 12.44 12.08 -9.63
C GLY A 250 12.60 10.75 -10.40
N GLY A 251 11.54 9.96 -10.51
CA GLY A 251 11.62 8.67 -11.22
C GLY A 251 12.37 7.56 -10.48
N PRO A 252 12.38 6.34 -11.05
CA PRO A 252 12.99 5.17 -10.44
C PRO A 252 14.53 5.15 -10.56
N GLU A 253 15.12 5.92 -11.49
CA GLU A 253 16.56 5.87 -11.79
C GLU A 253 17.43 6.22 -10.57
N ASP A 254 17.13 7.32 -9.88
CA ASP A 254 17.89 7.75 -8.69
C ASP A 254 17.52 6.94 -7.44
N LEU A 255 16.29 6.40 -7.41
CA LEU A 255 15.78 5.59 -6.31
C LEU A 255 16.60 4.30 -6.11
N VAL A 256 17.17 3.72 -7.18
CA VAL A 256 18.05 2.54 -7.11
C VAL A 256 19.22 2.75 -6.16
N SER A 257 19.75 3.98 -6.13
CA SER A 257 20.92 4.36 -5.36
C SER A 257 20.57 4.96 -3.99
N ALA A 258 19.28 5.09 -3.65
CA ALA A 258 18.86 5.68 -2.38
C ALA A 258 19.40 4.86 -1.19
N PRO A 259 20.11 5.50 -0.24
CA PRO A 259 20.67 4.81 0.91
C PRO A 259 19.54 4.34 1.83
N TYR A 260 19.71 3.15 2.43
CA TYR A 260 18.80 2.65 3.45
C TYR A 260 19.53 1.77 4.45
N TYR A 261 19.17 1.95 5.70
CA TYR A 261 19.42 1.03 6.81
C TYR A 261 18.31 1.27 7.84
N PRO A 262 17.92 0.24 8.61
CA PRO A 262 16.92 0.43 9.65
C PRO A 262 17.29 1.56 10.63
N GLY A 263 16.34 2.45 10.89
CA GLY A 263 16.53 3.65 11.72
C GLY A 263 17.12 4.87 11.01
N ILE A 264 17.42 4.81 9.70
CA ILE A 264 17.90 6.00 8.97
C ILE A 264 16.92 7.16 9.14
N ASN A 265 17.41 8.30 9.63
CA ASN A 265 16.63 9.51 9.87
C ASN A 265 15.46 9.34 10.87
N ASP A 266 15.54 8.40 11.81
CA ASP A 266 14.46 8.19 12.79
C ASP A 266 14.26 9.42 13.71
N PRO A 267 13.02 9.94 13.85
CA PRO A 267 12.72 11.14 14.63
C PRO A 267 12.78 10.94 16.15
N LEU A 268 12.80 9.70 16.63
CA LEU A 268 12.87 9.35 18.04
C LEU A 268 14.30 9.02 18.50
N GLY A 269 15.30 9.28 17.65
CA GLY A 269 16.71 9.08 17.97
C GLY A 269 17.21 7.65 17.72
N GLY A 270 16.42 6.82 17.02
CA GLY A 270 16.77 5.46 16.65
C GLY A 270 17.82 5.33 15.53
N ASN A 271 18.41 6.44 15.07
CA ASN A 271 19.42 6.43 14.00
C ASN A 271 20.73 5.80 14.47
N PRO A 272 21.16 4.63 13.92
CA PRO A 272 22.38 3.95 14.34
C PRO A 272 23.67 4.76 14.15
N THR A 273 23.66 5.79 13.30
CA THR A 273 24.82 6.68 13.10
C THR A 273 24.92 7.79 14.15
N GLY A 274 23.89 7.98 14.97
CA GLY A 274 23.77 9.11 15.89
C GLY A 274 23.46 10.44 15.21
N ALA A 275 23.27 10.47 13.88
CA ALA A 275 22.87 11.68 13.19
C ALA A 275 21.46 12.11 13.62
N PRO A 276 21.24 13.41 13.88
CA PRO A 276 19.93 13.91 14.30
C PRO A 276 18.90 13.78 13.19
N PHE A 277 17.62 13.78 13.58
CA PHE A 277 16.51 13.86 12.65
C PHE A 277 16.62 15.10 11.75
N ASN A 278 16.47 14.89 10.44
CA ASN A 278 16.36 15.92 9.44
C ASN A 278 14.94 15.90 8.82
N PRO A 279 14.13 16.96 9.01
CA PRO A 279 12.79 17.01 8.45
C PRO A 279 12.77 17.07 6.91
N ASN A 280 13.88 17.46 6.28
CA ASN A 280 14.02 17.43 4.81
C ASN A 280 14.32 16.02 4.30
N ALA A 281 13.41 15.07 4.53
CA ALA A 281 13.58 13.69 4.10
C ALA A 281 13.48 13.54 2.57
N PHE A 282 12.65 14.36 1.91
CA PHE A 282 12.64 14.44 0.44
C PHE A 282 13.45 15.63 -0.07
N THR A 283 14.42 15.36 -0.93
CA THR A 283 15.28 16.38 -1.55
C THR A 283 15.30 16.32 -3.08
N ILE A 284 14.57 15.37 -3.68
CA ILE A 284 14.60 15.07 -5.13
C ILE A 284 14.20 16.24 -6.03
N TYR A 285 13.41 17.20 -5.52
CA TYR A 285 12.97 18.38 -6.27
C TYR A 285 13.59 19.69 -5.75
N GLU A 286 14.65 19.63 -4.94
CA GLU A 286 15.39 20.83 -4.49
C GLU A 286 15.85 21.73 -5.65
N PRO A 287 16.37 21.20 -6.77
CA PRO A 287 16.81 22.03 -7.90
C PRO A 287 15.69 22.83 -8.57
N TRP A 288 14.42 22.44 -8.35
CA TRP A 288 13.27 23.13 -8.92
C TRP A 288 12.78 24.34 -8.11
N LYS A 289 13.27 24.53 -6.87
CA LYS A 289 12.86 25.66 -6.02
C LYS A 289 13.17 27.02 -6.62
N THR A 290 14.33 27.15 -7.24
CA THR A 290 14.81 28.40 -7.86
C THR A 290 14.85 28.30 -9.38
N LEU A 291 14.11 27.36 -9.96
CA LEU A 291 14.15 27.09 -11.38
C LEU A 291 13.65 28.30 -12.18
N THR A 292 14.52 28.82 -13.04
CA THR A 292 14.18 29.83 -14.05
C THR A 292 14.39 29.22 -15.43
N SER A 293 13.30 28.97 -16.15
CA SER A 293 13.33 28.41 -17.49
C SER A 293 12.11 28.88 -18.28
N SER A 294 12.22 28.97 -19.60
CA SER A 294 11.10 29.25 -20.51
C SER A 294 10.28 28.00 -20.85
N ASN A 295 10.58 26.86 -20.22
CA ASN A 295 9.85 25.61 -20.43
C ASN A 295 8.39 25.76 -19.91
N PRO A 296 7.37 25.36 -20.68
CA PRO A 296 5.98 25.40 -20.22
C PRO A 296 5.72 24.67 -18.89
N SER A 297 6.51 23.64 -18.58
CA SER A 297 6.42 22.89 -17.32
C SER A 297 7.03 23.59 -16.10
N THR A 298 7.70 24.73 -16.26
CA THR A 298 8.42 25.39 -15.15
C THR A 298 7.52 25.74 -13.98
N ALA A 299 6.31 26.26 -14.22
CA ALA A 299 5.38 26.58 -13.13
C ALA A 299 4.93 25.32 -12.36
N ALA A 300 4.70 24.21 -13.06
CA ALA A 300 4.33 22.93 -12.45
C ALA A 300 5.50 22.33 -11.65
N ARG A 301 6.73 22.41 -12.17
CA ARG A 301 7.96 21.99 -11.45
C ARG A 301 8.17 22.78 -10.16
N GLN A 302 7.96 24.09 -10.22
CA GLN A 302 7.99 24.94 -9.01
C GLN A 302 6.89 24.54 -8.01
N ALA A 303 5.70 24.14 -8.48
CA ALA A 303 4.63 23.63 -7.62
C ALA A 303 5.01 22.31 -6.93
N VAL A 304 5.60 21.35 -7.67
CA VAL A 304 6.18 20.13 -7.09
C VAL A 304 7.20 20.47 -5.99
N ALA A 305 8.13 21.39 -6.27
CA ALA A 305 9.15 21.78 -5.30
C ALA A 305 8.57 22.47 -4.05
N ARG A 306 7.53 23.31 -4.19
CA ARG A 306 6.81 23.87 -3.04
C ARG A 306 6.09 22.79 -2.24
N GLY A 307 5.47 21.82 -2.92
CA GLY A 307 4.80 20.69 -2.28
C GLY A 307 5.75 19.82 -1.46
N GLN A 308 6.98 19.61 -1.95
CA GLN A 308 8.05 18.95 -1.19
C GLN A 308 8.36 19.72 0.10
N VAL A 309 8.42 21.06 0.07
CA VAL A 309 8.64 21.88 1.27
C VAL A 309 7.50 21.71 2.26
N VAL A 310 6.25 21.74 1.78
CA VAL A 310 5.06 21.49 2.62
C VAL A 310 5.18 20.11 3.27
N PHE A 311 5.47 19.06 2.50
CA PHE A 311 5.62 17.71 3.03
C PHE A 311 6.71 17.60 4.10
N ASN A 312 7.88 18.18 3.84
CA ASN A 312 9.03 18.10 4.73
C ASN A 312 8.85 18.91 6.02
N THR A 313 8.19 20.06 5.96
CA THR A 313 8.34 21.08 7.02
C THR A 313 7.04 21.64 7.56
N HIS A 314 5.90 21.43 6.89
CA HIS A 314 4.63 21.99 7.39
C HIS A 314 4.26 21.35 8.73
N PRO A 315 3.94 22.15 9.75
CA PRO A 315 3.67 21.64 11.08
C PRO A 315 2.36 20.84 11.12
N LEU A 316 2.37 19.76 11.88
CA LEU A 316 1.19 19.01 12.24
C LEU A 316 1.22 18.66 13.75
N THR A 317 0.05 18.42 14.34
CA THR A 317 -0.06 18.00 15.74
C THR A 317 -0.50 16.54 15.80
N ILE A 318 0.39 15.65 16.22
CA ILE A 318 0.11 14.22 16.35
C ILE A 318 -0.56 13.95 17.69
N THR A 319 -1.86 13.71 17.67
CA THR A 319 -2.68 13.37 18.83
C THR A 319 -3.37 12.03 18.64
N GLY A 320 -3.53 11.25 19.71
CA GLY A 320 -4.35 10.03 19.69
C GLY A 320 -3.92 8.97 18.68
N VAL A 321 -2.63 8.90 18.30
CA VAL A 321 -2.10 7.85 17.43
C VAL A 321 -1.62 6.68 18.29
N ALA A 322 -2.34 5.56 18.23
CA ALA A 322 -1.90 4.35 18.92
C ALA A 322 -0.64 3.79 18.25
N GLY A 323 0.36 3.43 19.06
CA GLY A 323 1.70 3.05 18.60
C GLY A 323 2.71 4.18 18.68
N LEU A 324 2.27 5.40 19.02
CA LEU A 324 3.13 6.57 19.13
C LEU A 324 2.83 7.40 20.38
N ASN A 325 1.65 8.03 20.47
CA ASN A 325 1.30 8.87 21.62
C ASN A 325 1.22 8.05 22.92
N ASP A 326 0.55 6.91 22.87
CA ASP A 326 0.41 5.98 23.99
C ASP A 326 1.74 5.30 24.35
N ALA A 327 2.55 4.94 23.34
CA ALA A 327 3.87 4.35 23.53
C ALA A 327 4.87 5.31 24.19
N LEU A 328 4.80 6.61 23.84
CA LEU A 328 5.64 7.66 24.42
C LEU A 328 5.04 8.29 25.69
N GLY A 329 3.79 8.00 26.02
CA GLY A 329 3.09 8.56 27.18
C GLY A 329 2.85 10.07 27.07
N VAL A 330 2.72 10.61 25.85
CA VAL A 330 2.54 12.05 25.60
C VAL A 330 1.26 12.34 24.81
N PRO A 331 0.45 13.34 25.23
CA PRO A 331 -0.86 13.60 24.63
C PRO A 331 -0.78 14.20 23.22
N ALA A 332 0.29 14.93 22.92
CA ALA A 332 0.52 15.57 21.63
C ALA A 332 2.01 15.59 21.29
N ILE A 333 2.35 15.35 20.03
CA ILE A 333 3.72 15.43 19.51
C ILE A 333 3.72 16.43 18.35
N PRO A 334 4.51 17.52 18.42
CA PRO A 334 4.71 18.38 17.27
C PRO A 334 5.54 17.63 16.21
N GLY A 335 5.09 17.68 14.96
CA GLY A 335 5.77 16.97 13.87
C GLY A 335 5.44 17.55 12.50
N ASN A 336 5.72 16.76 11.48
CA ASN A 336 5.46 17.00 10.06
C ASN A 336 5.27 15.62 9.37
N CYS A 337 5.05 15.58 8.06
CA CYS A 337 4.85 14.30 7.36
C CYS A 337 6.06 13.36 7.49
N THR A 338 7.27 13.93 7.56
CA THR A 338 8.54 13.18 7.67
C THR A 338 8.80 12.64 9.07
N THR A 339 7.95 12.96 10.06
CA THR A 339 7.96 12.29 11.37
C THR A 339 7.47 10.83 11.27
N CYS A 340 6.69 10.48 10.25
CA CYS A 340 6.27 9.09 10.00
C CYS A 340 6.82 8.54 8.67
N HIS A 341 7.06 9.43 7.69
CA HIS A 341 7.66 9.11 6.40
C HIS A 341 9.14 9.55 6.39
N ASP A 342 9.91 9.01 7.34
CA ASP A 342 11.26 9.46 7.68
C ASP A 342 12.36 9.00 6.72
N THR A 343 12.10 7.93 5.94
CA THR A 343 13.11 7.30 5.09
C THR A 343 13.45 8.24 3.92
N PRO A 344 14.71 8.74 3.84
CA PRO A 344 15.08 9.77 2.87
C PRO A 344 14.77 9.37 1.43
N ASN A 345 14.07 10.24 0.70
CA ASN A 345 13.67 10.08 -0.69
C ASN A 345 12.84 8.83 -1.02
N VAL A 346 12.29 8.13 -0.02
CA VAL A 346 11.43 6.94 -0.20
C VAL A 346 10.05 7.14 0.41
N GLY A 347 10.00 7.76 1.59
CA GLY A 347 8.77 8.00 2.33
C GLY A 347 8.18 6.74 2.98
N ASN A 348 9.00 5.76 3.34
CA ASN A 348 8.60 4.73 4.31
C ASN A 348 8.94 5.20 5.75
N HIS A 349 8.53 4.43 6.75
CA HIS A 349 9.11 4.52 8.10
C HIS A 349 10.33 3.59 8.21
N SER A 350 11.45 4.12 8.69
CA SER A 350 12.76 3.47 8.76
C SER A 350 12.85 2.38 9.84
N LEU A 351 11.87 2.31 10.74
CA LEU A 351 11.72 1.29 11.78
C LEU A 351 10.33 0.66 11.74
N PRO A 352 10.17 -0.57 12.26
CA PRO A 352 8.88 -1.26 12.33
C PRO A 352 7.96 -0.59 13.37
N VAL A 353 7.31 0.50 12.98
CA VAL A 353 6.38 1.25 13.83
C VAL A 353 4.97 1.18 13.20
N PRO A 354 4.18 0.15 13.51
CA PRO A 354 2.79 0.09 13.09
C PRO A 354 1.97 1.08 13.94
N LEU A 355 1.17 1.90 13.27
CA LEU A 355 0.42 3.00 13.86
C LEU A 355 -1.06 2.87 13.55
N ASP A 356 -1.89 3.39 14.46
CA ASP A 356 -3.30 3.62 14.21
C ASP A 356 -3.57 5.13 14.10
N ILE A 357 -3.82 5.58 12.87
CA ILE A 357 -4.20 6.96 12.58
C ILE A 357 -5.71 7.16 12.49
N GLY A 358 -6.51 6.11 12.71
CA GLY A 358 -7.98 6.14 12.70
C GLY A 358 -8.64 5.72 11.39
N THR A 359 -7.89 5.35 10.34
CA THR A 359 -8.50 5.01 9.02
C THR A 359 -9.38 3.76 9.02
N SER A 360 -9.28 2.91 10.04
CA SER A 360 -10.13 1.72 10.23
C SER A 360 -11.27 1.94 11.21
N HIS A 361 -11.38 3.15 11.80
CA HIS A 361 -12.42 3.43 12.76
C HIS A 361 -13.77 3.62 12.05
N PRO A 362 -14.83 2.93 12.50
CA PRO A 362 -16.17 3.18 11.99
C PRO A 362 -16.71 4.49 12.55
N ALA A 363 -17.09 5.41 11.66
CA ALA A 363 -17.58 6.74 12.03
C ALA A 363 -18.75 6.70 13.04
N ALA A 364 -19.60 5.66 12.99
CA ALA A 364 -20.72 5.48 13.91
C ALA A 364 -20.33 5.23 15.38
N PHE A 365 -19.10 4.78 15.64
CA PHE A 365 -18.59 4.49 16.99
C PHE A 365 -17.39 5.38 17.36
N GLU A 366 -17.00 6.32 16.50
CA GLU A 366 -15.90 7.23 16.78
C GLU A 366 -16.36 8.35 17.73
N SER A 367 -15.67 8.46 18.85
CA SER A 367 -15.95 9.45 19.91
C SER A 367 -15.04 10.67 19.82
N ASP A 368 -13.87 10.54 19.20
CA ASP A 368 -12.96 11.63 18.93
C ASP A 368 -13.48 12.45 17.74
N ALA A 369 -13.92 13.68 18.02
CA ALA A 369 -14.49 14.57 17.03
C ALA A 369 -13.52 14.91 15.88
N GLN A 370 -12.21 14.89 16.14
CA GLN A 370 -11.20 15.19 15.13
C GLN A 370 -11.01 14.00 14.18
N ILE A 371 -10.95 12.77 14.71
CA ILE A 371 -10.92 11.55 13.89
C ILE A 371 -12.22 11.44 13.09
N ALA A 372 -13.39 11.65 13.71
CA ALA A 372 -14.68 11.61 13.04
C ALA A 372 -14.76 12.63 11.88
N ALA A 373 -14.29 13.86 12.09
CA ALA A 373 -14.25 14.88 11.03
C ALA A 373 -13.32 14.50 9.87
N ALA A 374 -12.17 13.91 10.18
CA ALA A 374 -11.23 13.44 9.16
C ALA A 374 -11.80 12.25 8.36
N LEU A 375 -12.44 11.28 9.03
CA LEU A 375 -13.16 10.18 8.39
C LEU A 375 -14.24 10.67 7.43
N GLY A 376 -14.90 11.80 7.74
CA GLY A 376 -15.88 12.44 6.86
C GLY A 376 -15.32 12.93 5.52
N GLN A 377 -13.98 12.96 5.33
CA GLN A 377 -13.34 13.27 4.04
C GLN A 377 -13.14 12.04 3.16
N LEU A 378 -13.34 10.84 3.71
CA LEU A 378 -13.07 9.56 3.05
C LEU A 378 -14.34 8.98 2.42
N SER A 379 -14.15 8.16 1.40
CA SER A 379 -15.17 7.33 0.78
C SER A 379 -15.07 5.90 1.32
N VAL A 380 -15.28 5.74 2.64
CA VAL A 380 -15.11 4.46 3.34
C VAL A 380 -16.08 3.41 2.78
N PRO A 381 -15.61 2.24 2.32
CA PRO A 381 -16.46 1.12 1.91
C PRO A 381 -17.32 0.56 3.04
N ASP A 382 -18.34 -0.21 2.68
CA ASP A 382 -19.17 -0.93 3.64
C ASP A 382 -18.44 -2.17 4.18
N PHE A 383 -17.62 -1.98 5.22
CA PHE A 383 -16.84 -3.07 5.82
C PHE A 383 -17.58 -3.80 6.94
N PRO A 384 -17.24 -5.07 7.20
CA PRO A 384 -17.47 -5.65 8.51
C PRO A 384 -16.87 -4.79 9.62
N ILE A 385 -17.62 -4.59 10.70
CA ILE A 385 -17.15 -3.88 11.89
C ILE A 385 -17.04 -4.85 13.05
N PHE A 386 -15.86 -4.88 13.66
CA PHE A 386 -15.53 -5.70 14.80
C PHE A 386 -15.57 -4.87 16.08
N GLN A 387 -16.29 -5.37 17.09
CA GLN A 387 -16.11 -4.96 18.48
C GLN A 387 -15.01 -5.83 19.09
N VAL A 388 -13.91 -5.19 19.49
CA VAL A 388 -12.77 -5.82 20.18
C VAL A 388 -12.81 -5.42 21.65
N THR A 389 -13.01 -6.39 22.54
CA THR A 389 -13.09 -6.17 23.99
C THR A 389 -11.88 -6.78 24.68
N CYS A 390 -11.08 -5.96 25.34
CA CYS A 390 -9.91 -6.40 26.07
C CYS A 390 -10.28 -7.11 27.37
N THR A 391 -9.84 -8.35 27.53
CA THR A 391 -10.16 -9.24 28.66
C THR A 391 -8.95 -9.51 29.55
N SER A 392 -7.73 -9.19 29.10
CA SER A 392 -6.52 -9.24 29.92
C SER A 392 -5.50 -8.16 29.52
N GLY A 393 -4.37 -8.12 30.21
CA GLY A 393 -3.30 -7.14 29.98
C GLY A 393 -3.61 -5.74 30.51
N PRO A 394 -2.74 -4.75 30.22
CA PRO A 394 -2.85 -3.38 30.75
C PRO A 394 -4.10 -2.60 30.31
N LEU A 395 -4.77 -3.08 29.26
CA LEU A 395 -5.94 -2.43 28.65
C LEU A 395 -7.25 -3.17 28.94
N VAL A 396 -7.27 -4.06 29.94
CA VAL A 396 -8.48 -4.82 30.31
C VAL A 396 -9.68 -3.90 30.54
N GLY A 397 -10.85 -4.32 30.02
CA GLY A 397 -12.10 -3.56 30.09
C GLY A 397 -12.27 -2.52 28.99
N THR A 398 -11.24 -2.23 28.19
CA THR A 398 -11.39 -1.35 27.03
C THR A 398 -12.14 -2.04 25.89
N VAL A 399 -12.97 -1.27 25.20
CA VAL A 399 -13.72 -1.70 24.01
C VAL A 399 -13.34 -0.79 22.86
N ARG A 400 -13.01 -1.36 21.70
CA ARG A 400 -12.74 -0.64 20.46
C ARG A 400 -13.57 -1.20 19.32
N TYR A 401 -13.94 -0.34 18.39
CA TYR A 401 -14.62 -0.71 17.15
C TYR A 401 -13.70 -0.43 15.97
N THR A 402 -13.56 -1.39 15.06
CA THR A 402 -12.66 -1.25 13.91
C THR A 402 -13.12 -2.15 12.75
N SER A 403 -12.90 -1.71 11.51
CA SER A 403 -13.04 -2.56 10.33
C SER A 403 -11.85 -3.51 10.13
N ASP A 404 -10.72 -3.23 10.77
CA ASP A 404 -9.50 -4.03 10.68
C ASP A 404 -8.75 -3.96 12.02
N PRO A 405 -8.75 -5.02 12.85
CA PRO A 405 -7.98 -5.05 14.08
C PRO A 405 -6.45 -4.99 13.86
N GLY A 406 -5.98 -5.12 12.62
CA GLY A 406 -4.60 -4.88 12.24
C GLY A 406 -3.65 -5.89 12.90
N ARG A 407 -2.55 -5.38 13.45
CA ARG A 407 -1.50 -6.16 14.08
C ARG A 407 -1.96 -6.97 15.29
N ALA A 408 -3.06 -6.61 15.95
CA ALA A 408 -3.62 -7.40 17.05
C ALA A 408 -4.01 -8.83 16.63
N LEU A 409 -4.40 -9.06 15.38
CA LEU A 409 -4.67 -10.41 14.86
C LEU A 409 -3.40 -11.26 14.70
N ILE A 410 -2.22 -10.66 14.84
CA ILE A 410 -0.93 -11.34 14.77
C ILE A 410 -0.35 -11.50 16.18
N THR A 411 -0.33 -10.43 16.97
CA THR A 411 0.32 -10.43 18.28
C THR A 411 -0.58 -10.92 19.41
N GLY A 412 -1.90 -10.90 19.22
CA GLY A 412 -2.89 -11.14 20.27
C GLY A 412 -2.99 -10.01 21.29
N LYS A 413 -2.26 -8.90 21.12
CA LYS A 413 -2.20 -7.83 22.13
C LYS A 413 -3.26 -6.76 21.92
N CYS A 414 -3.89 -6.32 23.00
CA CYS A 414 -4.84 -5.21 22.98
C CYS A 414 -4.21 -3.88 22.59
N ALA A 415 -2.91 -3.70 22.85
CA ALA A 415 -2.19 -2.50 22.45
C ALA A 415 -2.07 -2.38 20.93
N ASP A 416 -2.13 -3.49 20.18
CA ASP A 416 -1.89 -3.51 18.73
C ASP A 416 -3.17 -3.38 17.88
N VAL A 417 -4.34 -3.18 18.51
CA VAL A 417 -5.62 -3.07 17.79
C VAL A 417 -5.60 -1.83 16.89
N GLY A 418 -5.93 -2.03 15.61
CA GLY A 418 -5.98 -0.97 14.59
C GLY A 418 -4.62 -0.57 14.01
N ARG A 419 -3.51 -1.05 14.60
CA ARG A 419 -2.17 -0.65 14.18
C ARG A 419 -1.72 -1.37 12.92
N ILE A 420 -1.20 -0.60 11.97
CA ILE A 420 -0.69 -1.07 10.67
C ILE A 420 0.52 -0.24 10.23
N LYS A 421 1.39 -0.80 9.40
CA LYS A 421 2.54 -0.06 8.86
C LYS A 421 2.11 0.95 7.79
N GLY A 422 2.88 2.03 7.67
CA GLY A 422 2.84 2.93 6.52
C GLY A 422 3.34 2.26 5.22
N PRO A 423 2.84 2.67 4.05
CA PRO A 423 3.38 2.24 2.75
C PRO A 423 4.55 3.15 2.30
N ILE A 424 5.38 2.61 1.40
CA ILE A 424 6.34 3.41 0.60
C ILE A 424 5.53 4.33 -0.34
N LEU A 425 5.93 5.62 -0.41
CA LEU A 425 5.22 6.64 -1.17
C LEU A 425 5.63 6.74 -2.64
N ARG A 426 6.73 6.12 -3.06
CA ARG A 426 7.17 6.10 -4.46
C ARG A 426 6.20 5.29 -5.34
N GLY A 427 5.78 5.86 -6.46
CA GLY A 427 4.77 5.31 -7.38
C GLY A 427 3.35 5.39 -6.82
N LEU A 428 3.01 6.47 -6.11
CA LEU A 428 1.73 6.56 -5.39
C LEU A 428 0.53 6.63 -6.36
N ALA A 429 0.63 7.45 -7.40
CA ALA A 429 -0.52 7.83 -8.23
C ALA A 429 -1.16 6.68 -9.03
N SER A 430 -0.42 5.60 -9.30
CA SER A 430 -0.85 4.48 -10.14
C SER A 430 -1.88 3.55 -9.52
N ARG A 431 -2.15 3.68 -8.23
CA ARG A 431 -2.84 2.63 -7.45
C ARG A 431 -3.98 3.16 -6.60
N ALA A 432 -4.74 4.15 -7.06
CA ALA A 432 -5.97 4.53 -6.37
C ALA A 432 -6.95 3.32 -6.28
N PRO A 433 -7.84 3.28 -5.26
CA PRO A 433 -7.87 4.06 -4.02
C PRO A 433 -6.70 3.82 -3.04
N PHE A 434 -6.59 4.69 -2.03
CA PHE A 434 -5.49 4.81 -1.06
C PHE A 434 -5.89 4.39 0.36
N PHE A 435 -4.88 4.30 1.24
CA PHE A 435 -4.88 3.58 2.52
C PHE A 435 -4.97 2.06 2.38
N HIS A 436 -4.66 1.35 3.46
CA HIS A 436 -4.68 -0.12 3.49
C HIS A 436 -6.06 -0.68 3.12
N ASN A 437 -7.13 0.04 3.43
CA ASN A 437 -8.52 -0.33 3.18
C ASN A 437 -9.14 0.44 1.99
N GLY A 438 -8.36 1.17 1.18
CA GLY A 438 -8.92 1.82 -0.02
C GLY A 438 -9.96 2.91 0.27
N ALA A 439 -9.98 3.49 1.47
CA ALA A 439 -10.99 4.46 1.91
C ALA A 439 -10.86 5.85 1.25
N ALA A 440 -9.70 6.20 0.67
CA ALA A 440 -9.54 7.45 -0.07
C ALA A 440 -9.51 7.16 -1.58
N ALA A 441 -10.52 7.58 -2.34
CA ALA A 441 -10.55 7.41 -3.79
C ALA A 441 -9.50 8.27 -4.52
N THR A 442 -9.05 9.37 -3.92
CA THR A 442 -8.11 10.33 -4.54
C THR A 442 -7.02 10.79 -3.57
N ILE A 443 -5.89 11.25 -4.12
CA ILE A 443 -4.83 11.91 -3.33
C ILE A 443 -5.37 13.17 -2.64
N SER A 444 -6.34 13.86 -3.24
CA SER A 444 -7.02 15.00 -2.60
C SER A 444 -7.73 14.60 -1.31
N GLN A 445 -8.41 13.45 -1.28
CA GLN A 445 -9.02 12.94 -0.04
C GLN A 445 -7.96 12.51 0.99
N VAL A 446 -6.82 11.97 0.56
CA VAL A 446 -5.69 11.70 1.45
C VAL A 446 -5.24 13.00 2.13
N VAL A 447 -4.95 14.05 1.35
CA VAL A 447 -4.50 15.34 1.91
C VAL A 447 -5.58 15.97 2.78
N ALA A 448 -6.85 15.93 2.39
CA ALA A 448 -7.96 16.44 3.21
C ALA A 448 -8.09 15.70 4.55
N PHE A 449 -7.95 14.37 4.55
CA PHE A 449 -7.93 13.56 5.76
C PHE A 449 -6.79 13.99 6.69
N TYR A 450 -5.54 14.05 6.21
CA TYR A 450 -4.39 14.43 7.03
C TYR A 450 -4.52 15.88 7.55
N ASN A 451 -5.00 16.80 6.71
CA ASN A 451 -5.20 18.21 7.09
C ASN A 451 -6.12 18.36 8.31
N LEU A 452 -7.22 17.59 8.36
CA LEU A 452 -8.12 17.56 9.52
C LEU A 452 -7.56 16.70 10.66
N ARG A 453 -7.11 15.48 10.37
CA ARG A 453 -6.65 14.49 11.36
C ARG A 453 -5.48 14.99 12.19
N PHE A 454 -4.65 15.88 11.65
CA PHE A 454 -3.48 16.41 12.35
C PHE A 454 -3.44 17.94 12.41
N GLN A 455 -4.60 18.60 12.22
CA GLN A 455 -4.77 20.05 12.41
C GLN A 455 -3.73 20.88 11.63
N MET A 456 -3.43 20.50 10.39
CA MET A 456 -2.33 21.12 9.62
C MET A 456 -2.67 22.56 9.20
N GLY A 457 -3.95 22.88 9.01
CA GLY A 457 -4.39 24.22 8.62
C GLY A 457 -3.84 24.66 7.26
N LEU A 458 -3.67 23.73 6.32
CA LEU A 458 -3.12 24.00 5.00
C LEU A 458 -3.96 25.04 4.26
N SER A 459 -3.29 26.04 3.69
CA SER A 459 -3.90 26.96 2.74
C SER A 459 -4.28 26.22 1.44
N ALA A 460 -5.08 26.88 0.60
CA ALA A 460 -5.44 26.34 -0.72
C ALA A 460 -4.20 26.08 -1.60
N GLN A 461 -3.19 26.97 -1.53
CA GLN A 461 -1.96 26.83 -2.29
C GLN A 461 -1.11 25.66 -1.78
N GLU A 462 -0.91 25.55 -0.47
CA GLU A 462 -0.16 24.44 0.13
C GLU A 462 -0.83 23.10 -0.13
N THR A 463 -2.16 23.06 -0.06
CA THR A 463 -2.95 21.86 -0.41
C THR A 463 -2.71 21.45 -1.86
N SER A 464 -2.81 22.39 -2.80
CA SER A 464 -2.57 22.13 -4.22
C SER A 464 -1.14 21.68 -4.48
N ASP A 465 -0.16 22.35 -3.90
CA ASP A 465 1.26 22.03 -4.08
C ASP A 465 1.60 20.66 -3.48
N LEU A 466 1.10 20.33 -2.28
CA LEU A 466 1.29 19.03 -1.65
C LEU A 466 0.69 17.90 -2.49
N ILE A 467 -0.51 18.08 -3.04
CA ILE A 467 -1.13 17.10 -3.94
C ILE A 467 -0.25 16.89 -5.19
N THR A 468 0.26 17.97 -5.79
CA THR A 468 1.15 17.90 -6.95
C THR A 468 2.45 17.17 -6.63
N PHE A 469 3.05 17.42 -5.46
CA PHE A 469 4.22 16.67 -5.01
C PHE A 469 3.92 15.18 -4.84
N LEU A 470 2.84 14.81 -4.15
CA LEU A 470 2.47 13.41 -3.95
C LEU A 470 2.18 12.65 -5.26
N LYS A 471 1.65 13.33 -6.28
CA LYS A 471 1.48 12.76 -7.63
C LYS A 471 2.81 12.49 -8.33
N SER A 472 3.84 13.26 -8.02
CA SER A 472 5.17 13.16 -8.62
C SER A 472 6.09 12.12 -7.96
N LEU A 473 5.61 11.34 -6.98
CA LEU A 473 6.43 10.37 -6.23
C LEU A 473 6.49 8.99 -6.87
#